data_AF-A0A0D1JUY5-F1
#
_entry.id   AF-A0A0D1JUY5-F1
#
_cell.length_a   1.000
_cell.length_b   1.000
_cell.length_c   1.000
_cell.angle_alpha   90.00
_cell.angle_beta   90.00
_cell.angle_gamma   90.00
#
_symmetry.space_group_name_H-M   'P 1'
#
loop_
_entity.id
_entity.type
_entity.pdbx_description
1 polymer ?
#
loop_
_entity_poly.entity_id
_entity_poly.type
_entity_poly.pdbx_seq_one_letter_code
_entity_poly.pdbx_strand_id
1 'polypeptide(L)'
;MTVVEEQQLAAMTSFMQAVLGGDETGHDTSHIDRVVALTKHILATEPTADAFIAIAAATLHDTYDDKLFKDVTSAKRAVVAMLADNGVNEAQQAEIFQIIDNMSWSKQRFGKPEPLSLAGQIVQDADRLDAIGAVATARAIQYGSVKRRTLYDPAIKPQIFTSKADYRAADDETTMNHFYEKLFLLKDYLNTREGKRIGTIRDRAMHDFVAQFEAEWAGTDYLD
;
A
#
# COMPACT_ATOMS: atom_id res chain seq x y z
N MET A 1 17.61 0.22 17.61
CA MET A 1 18.14 -0.62 16.53
C MET A 1 19.62 -0.82 16.78
N THR A 2 20.12 -2.02 16.55
CA THR A 2 21.54 -2.37 16.67
C THR A 2 22.26 -2.18 15.34
N VAL A 3 23.59 -2.13 15.36
CA VAL A 3 24.42 -2.07 14.13
C VAL A 3 24.14 -3.27 13.21
N VAL A 4 23.89 -4.45 13.80
CA VAL A 4 23.57 -5.67 13.04
C VAL A 4 22.23 -5.51 12.32
N GLU A 5 21.20 -5.02 13.01
CA GLU A 5 19.88 -4.77 12.42
C GLU A 5 19.95 -3.71 11.31
N GLU A 6 20.77 -2.67 11.47
CA GLU A 6 20.99 -1.66 10.43
C GLU A 6 21.63 -2.26 9.16
N GLN A 7 22.61 -3.15 9.33
CA GLN A 7 23.23 -3.88 8.22
C GLN A 7 22.24 -4.81 7.52
N GLN A 8 21.42 -5.52 8.29
CA GLN A 8 20.36 -6.39 7.78
C GLN A 8 19.33 -5.60 6.97
N LEU A 9 18.86 -4.46 7.48
CA LEU A 9 17.94 -3.59 6.74
C LEU A 9 18.56 -3.05 5.45
N ALA A 10 19.84 -2.68 5.46
CA ALA A 10 20.54 -2.25 4.26
C ALA A 10 20.62 -3.37 3.19
N ALA A 11 20.83 -4.62 3.62
CA ALA A 11 20.79 -5.78 2.73
C ALA A 11 19.38 -6.01 2.16
N MET A 12 18.33 -5.89 2.98
CA MET A 12 16.94 -5.97 2.53
C MET A 12 16.59 -4.87 1.52
N THR A 13 17.03 -3.63 1.75
CA THR A 13 16.84 -2.52 0.81
C THR A 13 17.54 -2.80 -0.52
N SER A 14 18.79 -3.29 -0.49
CA SER A 14 19.54 -3.64 -1.69
C SER A 14 18.86 -4.76 -2.48
N PHE A 15 18.33 -5.77 -1.77
CA PHE A 15 17.54 -6.85 -2.37
C PHE A 15 16.26 -6.33 -3.01
N MET A 16 15.49 -5.51 -2.28
CA MET A 16 14.25 -4.89 -2.80
C MET A 16 14.53 -4.08 -4.06
N GLN A 17 15.58 -3.26 -4.06
CA GLN A 17 15.99 -2.47 -5.22
C GLN A 17 16.38 -3.35 -6.42
N ALA A 18 17.08 -4.47 -6.18
CA ALA A 18 17.45 -5.39 -7.25
C ALA A 18 16.23 -6.12 -7.86
N VAL A 19 15.23 -6.43 -7.03
CA VAL A 19 14.05 -7.18 -7.43
C VAL A 19 12.96 -6.31 -8.07
N LEU A 20 12.80 -5.07 -7.60
CA LEU A 20 11.77 -4.13 -8.09
C LEU A 20 12.36 -3.08 -9.04
N GLY A 21 13.64 -2.73 -8.97
CA GLY A 21 14.22 -1.61 -9.74
C GLY A 21 14.27 -1.74 -11.26
N GLY A 22 13.72 -2.82 -11.85
CA GLY A 22 13.69 -3.07 -13.29
C GLY A 22 12.55 -2.38 -14.05
N ASP A 23 11.66 -1.64 -13.37
CA ASP A 23 10.51 -0.99 -14.01
C ASP A 23 10.82 0.42 -14.54
N GLU A 24 10.87 0.55 -15.87
CA GLU A 24 11.08 1.80 -16.60
C GLU A 24 9.87 2.76 -16.56
N THR A 25 8.75 2.38 -15.93
CA THR A 25 7.55 3.23 -15.84
C THR A 25 7.55 4.23 -14.68
N GLY A 26 8.64 4.28 -13.89
CA GLY A 26 8.89 5.31 -12.88
C GLY A 26 8.29 5.01 -11.50
N HIS A 27 7.97 3.74 -11.18
CA HIS A 27 7.20 3.42 -9.98
C HIS A 27 7.83 2.48 -8.94
N ASP A 28 8.82 1.65 -9.25
CA ASP A 28 8.92 0.42 -8.44
C ASP A 28 9.60 0.51 -7.06
N THR A 29 10.51 1.47 -6.80
CA THR A 29 11.12 1.59 -5.45
C THR A 29 10.62 2.82 -4.67
N SER A 30 10.17 3.87 -5.37
CA SER A 30 9.76 5.12 -4.71
C SER A 30 8.56 4.94 -3.79
N HIS A 31 7.66 3.99 -4.12
CA HIS A 31 6.56 3.59 -3.24
C HIS A 31 7.10 3.01 -1.93
N ILE A 32 8.02 2.05 -2.01
CA ILE A 32 8.63 1.42 -0.83
C ILE A 32 9.35 2.46 0.03
N ASP A 33 10.09 3.39 -0.57
CA ASP A 33 10.79 4.45 0.16
C ASP A 33 9.82 5.33 0.97
N ARG A 34 8.66 5.70 0.38
CA ARG A 34 7.63 6.48 1.07
C ARG A 34 6.92 5.68 2.16
N VAL A 35 6.65 4.39 1.92
CA VAL A 35 6.07 3.50 2.93
C VAL A 35 7.02 3.31 4.10
N VAL A 36 8.31 3.08 3.86
CA VAL A 36 9.33 2.98 4.92
C VAL A 36 9.45 4.31 5.69
N ALA A 37 9.40 5.46 5.01
CA ALA A 37 9.41 6.76 5.67
C ALA A 37 8.17 6.96 6.57
N LEU A 38 6.97 6.58 6.10
CA LEU A 38 5.74 6.62 6.89
C LEU A 38 5.78 5.66 8.07
N THR A 39 6.29 4.45 7.88
CA THR A 39 6.51 3.47 8.96
C THR A 39 7.39 4.06 10.05
N LYS A 40 8.53 4.67 9.70
CA LYS A 40 9.43 5.34 10.65
C LYS A 40 8.76 6.50 11.39
N HIS A 41 7.93 7.28 10.69
CA HIS A 41 7.18 8.37 11.30
C HIS A 41 6.17 7.87 12.33
N ILE A 42 5.38 6.85 12.00
CA ILE A 42 4.38 6.29 12.92
C ILE A 42 5.07 5.59 14.11
N LEU A 43 6.18 4.87 13.87
CA LEU A 43 6.99 4.26 14.94
C LEU A 43 7.42 5.26 16.01
N ALA A 44 7.70 6.52 15.64
CA ALA A 44 8.07 7.56 16.60
C ALA A 44 6.95 7.86 17.62
N THR A 45 5.71 7.49 17.31
CA THR A 45 4.54 7.64 18.19
C THR A 45 4.13 6.33 18.90
N GLU A 46 4.73 5.21 18.53
CA GLU A 46 4.37 3.86 18.98
C GLU A 46 5.62 3.14 19.57
N PRO A 47 6.15 3.58 20.73
CA PRO A 47 7.47 3.16 21.23
C PRO A 47 7.56 1.69 21.67
N THR A 48 6.42 1.00 21.80
CA THR A 48 6.37 -0.44 22.14
C THR A 48 6.41 -1.34 20.93
N ALA A 49 6.36 -0.79 19.72
CA ALA A 49 6.48 -1.57 18.48
C ALA A 49 7.93 -1.95 18.21
N ASP A 50 8.14 -3.15 17.66
CA ASP A 50 9.46 -3.55 17.17
C ASP A 50 9.79 -2.80 15.87
N ALA A 51 10.73 -1.87 15.96
CA ALA A 51 11.14 -1.03 14.84
C ALA A 51 11.85 -1.82 13.73
N PHE A 52 12.62 -2.86 14.08
CA PHE A 52 13.32 -3.67 13.09
C PHE A 52 12.31 -4.45 12.25
N ILE A 53 11.37 -5.14 12.91
CA ILE A 53 10.32 -5.90 12.23
C ILE A 53 9.47 -5.00 11.33
N ALA A 54 9.04 -3.84 11.84
CA ALA A 54 8.22 -2.92 11.07
C ALA A 54 8.96 -2.39 9.82
N ILE A 55 10.21 -1.95 9.95
CA ILE A 55 10.98 -1.43 8.81
C ILE A 55 11.32 -2.56 7.83
N ALA A 56 11.66 -3.76 8.31
CA ALA A 56 11.94 -4.92 7.48
C ALA A 56 10.71 -5.33 6.65
N ALA A 57 9.55 -5.48 7.30
CA ALA A 57 8.31 -5.82 6.61
C ALA A 57 7.90 -4.72 5.61
N ALA A 58 7.98 -3.44 5.98
CA ALA A 58 7.72 -2.33 5.06
C ALA A 58 8.64 -2.35 3.82
N THR A 59 9.92 -2.69 4.01
CA THR A 59 10.91 -2.76 2.92
C THR A 59 10.62 -3.91 1.96
N LEU A 60 10.07 -5.03 2.46
CA LEU A 60 9.94 -6.27 1.68
C LEU A 60 8.52 -6.55 1.19
N HIS A 61 7.50 -5.79 1.61
CA HIS A 61 6.10 -6.20 1.44
C HIS A 61 5.66 -6.48 0.00
N ASP A 62 6.22 -5.78 -0.98
CA ASP A 62 5.91 -5.96 -2.40
C ASP A 62 6.85 -6.91 -3.15
N THR A 63 7.92 -7.40 -2.50
CA THR A 63 8.97 -8.23 -3.16
C THR A 63 8.50 -9.62 -3.60
N TYR A 64 7.26 -9.98 -3.28
CA TYR A 64 6.57 -11.17 -3.77
C TYR A 64 5.05 -10.95 -3.90
N ASP A 65 4.60 -9.70 -4.13
CA ASP A 65 3.17 -9.41 -4.34
C ASP A 65 2.66 -10.09 -5.63
N ASP A 66 1.46 -10.67 -5.57
CA ASP A 66 0.85 -11.43 -6.67
C ASP A 66 0.51 -10.59 -7.91
N LYS A 67 0.54 -9.26 -7.80
CA LYS A 67 0.39 -8.32 -8.92
C LYS A 67 1.69 -8.08 -9.67
N LEU A 68 2.84 -8.29 -9.02
CA LEU A 68 4.17 -8.02 -9.57
C LEU A 68 4.89 -9.32 -9.99
N PHE A 69 4.61 -10.43 -9.30
CA PHE A 69 5.28 -11.71 -9.51
C PHE A 69 4.34 -12.80 -10.03
N LYS A 70 4.67 -13.39 -11.18
CA LYS A 70 3.96 -14.57 -11.71
C LYS A 70 4.18 -15.82 -10.86
N ASP A 71 5.40 -15.99 -10.35
CA ASP A 71 5.77 -17.09 -9.43
C ASP A 71 6.08 -16.54 -8.04
N VAL A 72 5.00 -16.25 -7.30
CA VAL A 72 5.06 -15.77 -5.90
C VAL A 72 5.82 -16.75 -5.00
N THR A 73 5.73 -18.06 -5.27
CA THR A 73 6.41 -19.07 -4.45
C THR A 73 7.93 -18.95 -4.59
N SER A 74 8.42 -18.79 -5.82
CA SER A 74 9.84 -18.59 -6.07
C SER A 74 10.34 -17.25 -5.54
N ALA A 75 9.58 -16.17 -5.73
CA ALA A 75 9.91 -14.85 -5.18
C ALA A 75 10.02 -14.89 -3.65
N LYS A 76 9.05 -15.51 -2.96
CA LYS A 76 9.09 -15.67 -1.51
C LYS A 76 10.27 -16.52 -1.03
N ARG A 77 10.65 -17.59 -1.76
CA ARG A 77 11.86 -18.37 -1.45
C ARG A 77 13.13 -17.53 -1.54
N ALA A 78 13.22 -16.59 -2.50
CA ALA A 78 14.35 -15.69 -2.61
C ALA A 78 14.46 -14.76 -1.39
N VAL A 79 13.33 -14.27 -0.87
CA VAL A 79 13.30 -13.48 0.38
C VAL A 79 13.76 -14.32 1.57
N VAL A 80 13.28 -15.56 1.71
CA VAL A 80 13.72 -16.48 2.77
C VAL A 80 15.23 -16.69 2.73
N ALA A 81 15.79 -16.99 1.55
CA ALA A 81 17.23 -17.17 1.38
C ALA A 81 18.00 -15.90 1.77
N MET A 82 17.56 -14.74 1.29
CA MET A 82 18.20 -13.46 1.61
C MET A 82 18.17 -13.15 3.12
N LEU A 83 17.05 -13.38 3.80
CA LEU A 83 16.95 -13.16 5.25
C LEU A 83 17.89 -14.11 6.03
N ALA A 84 17.95 -15.38 5.63
CA ALA A 84 18.82 -16.37 6.24
C ALA A 84 20.31 -16.06 6.01
N ASP A 85 20.70 -15.69 4.79
CA ASP A 85 22.08 -15.34 4.43
C ASP A 85 22.59 -14.11 5.17
N ASN A 86 21.67 -13.22 5.58
CA ASN A 86 21.97 -12.03 6.39
C ASN A 86 21.76 -12.24 7.90
N GLY A 87 21.55 -13.49 8.34
CA GLY A 87 21.50 -13.87 9.76
C GLY A 87 20.29 -13.34 10.52
N VAL A 88 19.18 -13.04 9.84
CA VAL A 88 17.91 -12.70 10.50
C VAL A 88 17.37 -13.96 11.17
N ASN A 89 17.04 -13.91 12.46
CA ASN A 89 16.65 -15.12 13.17
C ASN A 89 15.23 -15.59 12.78
N GLU A 90 14.94 -16.88 12.98
CA GLU A 90 13.69 -17.51 12.52
C GLU A 90 12.43 -16.86 13.09
N ALA A 91 12.45 -16.40 14.34
CA ALA A 91 11.29 -15.75 14.95
C ALA A 91 11.00 -14.40 14.29
N GLN A 92 12.04 -13.60 14.01
CA GLN A 92 11.91 -12.34 13.28
C GLN A 92 11.43 -12.57 11.85
N GLN A 93 11.98 -13.58 11.15
CA GLN A 93 11.53 -13.93 9.80
C GLN A 93 10.04 -14.31 9.80
N ALA A 94 9.63 -15.16 10.74
CA ALA A 94 8.23 -15.58 10.86
C ALA A 94 7.29 -14.39 11.07
N GLU A 95 7.66 -13.42 11.91
CA GLU A 95 6.85 -12.21 12.11
C GLU A 95 6.81 -11.32 10.86
N ILE A 96 7.95 -11.11 10.18
CA ILE A 96 8.00 -10.36 8.91
C ILE A 96 7.05 -10.97 7.87
N PHE A 97 7.12 -12.29 7.67
CA PHE A 97 6.23 -12.98 6.73
C PHE A 97 4.76 -12.92 7.17
N GLN A 98 4.48 -13.04 8.47
CA GLN A 98 3.12 -12.93 9.00
C GLN A 98 2.51 -11.57 8.67
N ILE A 99 3.29 -10.49 8.77
CA ILE A 99 2.85 -9.14 8.42
C ILE A 99 2.55 -9.05 6.93
N ILE A 100 3.52 -9.37 6.08
CA ILE A 100 3.40 -9.17 4.63
C ILE A 100 2.26 -10.02 4.06
N ASP A 101 2.10 -11.27 4.52
CA ASP A 101 1.06 -12.18 4.02
C ASP A 101 -0.37 -11.76 4.43
N ASN A 102 -0.53 -10.88 5.43
CA ASN A 102 -1.82 -10.50 6.00
C ASN A 102 -2.17 -9.00 5.92
N MET A 103 -1.24 -8.14 5.47
CA MET A 103 -1.46 -6.69 5.50
C MET A 103 -2.31 -6.11 4.35
N SER A 104 -2.41 -6.80 3.21
CA SER A 104 -3.06 -6.23 2.01
C SER A 104 -4.54 -5.89 2.22
N TRP A 105 -5.01 -4.80 1.60
CA TRP A 105 -6.41 -4.39 1.67
C TRP A 105 -7.38 -5.49 1.20
N SER A 106 -7.05 -6.17 0.09
CA SER A 106 -7.92 -7.23 -0.44
C SER A 106 -8.08 -8.40 0.53
N LYS A 107 -7.03 -8.75 1.28
CA LYS A 107 -7.07 -9.79 2.32
C LYS A 107 -7.97 -9.35 3.48
N GLN A 108 -7.88 -8.10 3.91
CA GLN A 108 -8.74 -7.58 4.98
C GLN A 108 -10.20 -7.40 4.56
N ARG A 109 -10.45 -6.95 3.33
CA ARG A 109 -11.80 -6.65 2.83
C ARG A 109 -12.61 -7.90 2.47
N PHE A 110 -11.96 -8.91 1.87
CA PHE A 110 -12.63 -10.07 1.27
C PHE A 110 -12.20 -11.41 1.88
N GLY A 111 -11.19 -11.41 2.75
CA GLY A 111 -10.66 -12.61 3.37
C GLY A 111 -10.93 -12.68 4.87
N LYS A 112 -10.11 -13.48 5.54
CA LYS A 112 -10.01 -13.56 7.00
C LYS A 112 -8.53 -13.42 7.34
N PRO A 113 -8.00 -12.19 7.44
CA PRO A 113 -6.60 -12.00 7.78
C PRO A 113 -6.38 -12.43 9.24
N GLU A 114 -5.18 -12.93 9.52
CA GLU A 114 -4.74 -13.10 10.90
C GLU A 114 -4.52 -11.72 11.54
N PRO A 115 -4.75 -11.57 12.87
CA PRO A 115 -4.42 -10.34 13.58
C PRO A 115 -2.93 -9.99 13.43
N LEU A 116 -2.63 -8.72 13.20
CA LEU A 116 -1.25 -8.22 13.07
C LEU A 116 -0.72 -7.73 14.41
N SER A 117 0.59 -7.92 14.63
CA SER A 117 1.32 -7.26 15.71
C SER A 117 1.26 -5.73 15.55
N LEU A 118 1.67 -4.98 16.56
CA LEU A 118 1.71 -3.52 16.45
C LEU A 118 2.64 -3.07 15.31
N ALA A 119 3.77 -3.75 15.10
CA ALA A 119 4.64 -3.54 13.96
C ALA A 119 3.88 -3.74 12.63
N GLY A 120 3.12 -4.84 12.50
CA GLY A 120 2.31 -5.09 11.31
C GLY A 120 1.21 -4.06 11.06
N GLN A 121 0.55 -3.59 12.12
CA GLN A 121 -0.46 -2.53 12.04
C GLN A 121 0.14 -1.20 11.55
N ILE A 122 1.36 -0.87 11.99
CA ILE A 122 2.08 0.31 11.54
C ILE A 122 2.42 0.22 10.05
N VAL A 123 2.94 -0.93 9.60
CA VAL A 123 3.29 -1.14 8.19
C VAL A 123 2.04 -1.11 7.31
N GLN A 124 0.96 -1.72 7.77
CA GLN A 124 -0.34 -1.68 7.10
C GLN A 124 -0.90 -0.25 7.00
N ASP A 125 -0.75 0.56 8.05
CA ASP A 125 -1.12 1.98 8.00
C ASP A 125 -0.26 2.74 6.99
N ALA A 126 1.05 2.56 7.02
CA ALA A 126 1.99 3.25 6.14
C ALA A 126 1.72 2.96 4.65
N ASP A 127 1.51 1.69 4.28
CA ASP A 127 1.14 1.29 2.92
C ASP A 127 -0.17 1.95 2.46
N ARG A 128 -1.21 1.89 3.30
CA ARG A 128 -2.51 2.49 3.00
C ARG A 128 -2.46 3.99 2.89
N LEU A 129 -1.67 4.64 3.73
CA LEU A 129 -1.47 6.08 3.68
C LEU A 129 -0.83 6.48 2.35
N ASP A 130 0.14 5.72 1.81
CA ASP A 130 0.72 6.00 0.48
C ASP A 130 -0.26 5.76 -0.68
N ALA A 131 -1.32 4.99 -0.46
CA ALA A 131 -2.41 4.77 -1.39
C ALA A 131 -3.53 5.82 -1.31
N ILE A 132 -3.43 6.83 -0.43
CA ILE A 132 -4.39 7.95 -0.32
C ILE A 132 -3.72 9.32 -0.31
N GLY A 133 -4.50 10.38 -0.56
CA GLY A 133 -4.04 11.76 -0.61
C GLY A 133 -3.55 12.20 -1.99
N ALA A 134 -3.01 13.42 -2.08
CA ALA A 134 -2.70 14.07 -3.36
C ALA A 134 -1.74 13.27 -4.27
N VAL A 135 -0.70 12.65 -3.69
CA VAL A 135 0.23 11.80 -4.46
C VAL A 135 -0.48 10.57 -5.01
N ALA A 136 -1.35 9.94 -4.21
CA ALA A 136 -2.13 8.80 -4.66
C ALA A 136 -3.15 9.18 -5.73
N THR A 137 -3.79 10.35 -5.63
CA THR A 137 -4.66 10.92 -6.67
C THR A 137 -3.92 11.01 -8.00
N ALA A 138 -2.73 11.61 -8.02
CA ALA A 138 -1.92 11.72 -9.23
C ALA A 138 -1.54 10.35 -9.82
N ARG A 139 -1.13 9.41 -8.96
CA ARG A 139 -0.77 8.04 -9.37
C ARG A 139 -1.97 7.26 -9.92
N ALA A 140 -3.16 7.42 -9.33
CA ALA A 140 -4.38 6.77 -9.82
C ALA A 140 -4.72 7.24 -11.24
N ILE A 141 -4.61 8.55 -11.50
CA ILE A 141 -4.82 9.14 -12.83
C ILE A 141 -3.78 8.65 -13.83
N GLN A 142 -2.49 8.67 -13.45
CA GLN A 142 -1.40 8.18 -14.30
C GLN A 142 -1.58 6.70 -14.65
N TYR A 143 -1.90 5.85 -13.67
CA TYR A 143 -2.15 4.44 -13.87
C TYR A 143 -3.34 4.21 -14.81
N GLY A 144 -4.45 4.92 -14.60
CA GLY A 144 -5.60 4.88 -15.49
C GLY A 144 -5.24 5.24 -16.94
N SER A 145 -4.43 6.29 -17.13
CA SER A 145 -3.94 6.69 -18.45
C SER A 145 -3.08 5.60 -19.12
N VAL A 146 -2.11 5.03 -18.41
CA VAL A 146 -1.25 3.94 -18.90
C VAL A 146 -2.07 2.70 -19.27
N LYS A 147 -3.11 2.37 -18.48
CA LYS A 147 -4.02 1.26 -18.74
C LYS A 147 -5.14 1.58 -19.73
N ARG A 148 -5.17 2.80 -20.30
CA ARG A 148 -6.23 3.28 -21.21
C ARG A 148 -7.63 3.12 -20.62
N ARG A 149 -7.75 3.28 -19.31
CA ARG A 149 -9.00 3.27 -18.56
C ARG A 149 -9.74 4.57 -18.81
N THR A 150 -11.06 4.52 -18.96
CA THR A 150 -11.92 5.71 -18.99
C THR A 150 -11.67 6.54 -17.72
N LEU A 151 -11.35 7.82 -17.86
CA LEU A 151 -11.09 8.69 -16.71
C LEU A 151 -12.35 8.79 -15.84
N TYR A 152 -13.47 9.19 -16.44
CA TYR A 152 -14.77 9.33 -15.80
C TYR A 152 -15.89 9.19 -16.82
N ASP A 153 -17.01 8.57 -16.40
CA ASP A 153 -18.26 8.51 -17.16
C ASP A 153 -19.43 8.56 -16.15
N PRO A 154 -20.29 9.59 -16.17
CA PRO A 154 -21.38 9.72 -15.22
C PRO A 154 -22.47 8.63 -15.36
N ALA A 155 -22.53 7.92 -16.50
CA ALA A 155 -23.43 6.79 -16.70
C ALA A 155 -22.93 5.51 -16.02
N ILE A 156 -21.63 5.39 -15.77
CA ILE A 156 -21.01 4.24 -15.10
C ILE A 156 -20.88 4.55 -13.61
N LYS A 157 -21.74 3.95 -12.78
CA LYS A 157 -21.72 4.17 -11.32
C LYS A 157 -20.65 3.32 -10.62
N PRO A 158 -20.06 3.80 -9.51
CA PRO A 158 -19.12 3.02 -8.73
C PRO A 158 -19.81 1.77 -8.14
N GLN A 159 -19.08 0.66 -8.10
CA GLN A 159 -19.60 -0.62 -7.64
C GLN A 159 -19.26 -0.91 -6.17
N ILE A 160 -20.05 -1.76 -5.52
CA ILE A 160 -19.72 -2.32 -4.21
C ILE A 160 -19.30 -3.77 -4.39
N PHE A 161 -18.00 -4.02 -4.37
CA PHE A 161 -17.47 -5.38 -4.47
C PHE A 161 -17.65 -6.15 -3.17
N THR A 162 -18.01 -7.43 -3.28
CA THR A 162 -18.17 -8.36 -2.15
C THR A 162 -17.14 -9.49 -2.17
N SER A 163 -16.38 -9.66 -3.26
CA SER A 163 -15.30 -10.64 -3.37
C SER A 163 -14.07 -10.09 -4.11
N LYS A 164 -12.89 -10.69 -3.83
CA LYS A 164 -11.64 -10.36 -4.53
C LYS A 164 -11.69 -10.71 -6.02
N ALA A 165 -12.45 -11.76 -6.39
CA ALA A 165 -12.59 -12.18 -7.78
C ALA A 165 -13.36 -11.12 -8.57
N ASP A 166 -14.49 -10.66 -8.05
CA ASP A 166 -15.31 -9.62 -8.70
C ASP A 166 -14.53 -8.31 -8.83
N TYR A 167 -13.81 -7.91 -7.78
CA TYR A 167 -12.96 -6.72 -7.82
C TYR A 167 -11.86 -6.78 -8.90
N ARG A 168 -11.30 -7.97 -9.16
CA ARG A 168 -10.26 -8.15 -10.19
C ARG A 168 -10.81 -8.31 -11.61
N ALA A 169 -12.04 -8.84 -11.72
CA ALA A 169 -12.71 -9.11 -12.99
C ALA A 169 -13.60 -7.96 -13.46
N ALA A 170 -13.64 -6.85 -12.71
CA ALA A 170 -14.43 -5.67 -13.06
C ALA A 170 -13.94 -5.09 -14.41
N ASP A 171 -14.71 -5.38 -15.45
CA ASP A 171 -14.65 -4.69 -16.74
C ASP A 171 -15.42 -3.36 -16.62
N ASP A 172 -15.02 -2.35 -17.39
CA ASP A 172 -15.63 -1.00 -17.43
C ASP A 172 -15.47 -0.13 -16.16
N GLU A 173 -14.45 -0.37 -15.32
CA GLU A 173 -14.12 0.54 -14.19
C GLU A 173 -13.58 1.88 -14.71
N THR A 174 -14.06 3.02 -14.17
CA THR A 174 -13.46 4.34 -14.43
C THR A 174 -12.39 4.67 -13.40
N THR A 175 -11.41 5.49 -13.76
CA THR A 175 -10.40 5.95 -12.79
C THR A 175 -11.03 6.68 -11.61
N MET A 176 -12.06 7.50 -11.86
CA MET A 176 -12.75 8.22 -10.78
C MET A 176 -13.61 7.29 -9.91
N ASN A 177 -14.22 6.23 -10.45
CA ASN A 177 -14.94 5.25 -9.64
C ASN A 177 -14.02 4.52 -8.65
N HIS A 178 -12.74 4.33 -8.99
CA HIS A 178 -11.75 3.73 -8.10
C HIS A 178 -11.64 4.44 -6.74
N PHE A 179 -11.88 5.77 -6.70
CA PHE A 179 -11.90 6.52 -5.45
C PHE A 179 -12.98 6.01 -4.51
N TYR A 180 -14.20 5.82 -5.02
CA TYR A 180 -15.33 5.30 -4.26
C TYR A 180 -15.22 3.81 -3.96
N GLU A 181 -14.71 3.03 -4.91
CA GLU A 181 -14.63 1.56 -4.82
C GLU A 181 -13.54 1.08 -3.86
N LYS A 182 -12.50 1.90 -3.64
CA LYS A 182 -11.37 1.56 -2.77
C LYS A 182 -10.82 2.73 -1.97
N LEU A 183 -10.37 3.81 -2.62
CA LEU A 183 -9.47 4.78 -1.97
C LEU A 183 -10.11 5.48 -0.75
N PHE A 184 -11.38 5.90 -0.87
CA PHE A 184 -12.14 6.50 0.23
C PHE A 184 -12.43 5.53 1.39
N LEU A 185 -12.38 4.23 1.13
CA LEU A 185 -12.59 3.22 2.17
C LEU A 185 -11.34 3.08 3.05
N LEU A 186 -10.14 3.36 2.53
CA LEU A 186 -8.87 3.02 3.20
C LEU A 186 -8.68 3.70 4.56
N LYS A 187 -9.20 4.92 4.76
CA LYS A 187 -9.05 5.61 6.06
C LYS A 187 -9.71 4.86 7.22
N ASP A 188 -10.79 4.13 6.95
CA ASP A 188 -11.55 3.40 7.98
C ASP A 188 -10.89 2.05 8.33
N TYR A 189 -9.86 1.68 7.58
CA TYR A 189 -9.01 0.50 7.82
C TYR A 189 -7.67 0.87 8.49
N LEU A 190 -7.46 2.11 8.91
CA LEU A 190 -6.25 2.49 9.64
C LEU A 190 -6.32 2.02 11.10
N ASN A 191 -5.17 1.67 11.66
CA ASN A 191 -5.05 1.01 12.95
C ASN A 191 -4.64 2.01 14.04
N THR A 192 -3.47 2.62 13.89
CA THR A 192 -2.81 3.48 14.87
C THR A 192 -3.47 4.86 14.96
N ARG A 193 -3.27 5.54 16.09
CA ARG A 193 -3.80 6.90 16.27
C ARG A 193 -3.17 7.87 15.28
N GLU A 194 -1.86 7.78 15.07
CA GLU A 194 -1.14 8.65 14.15
C GLU A 194 -1.49 8.33 12.69
N GLY A 195 -1.62 7.04 12.35
CA GLY A 195 -2.12 6.59 11.05
C GLY A 195 -3.46 7.23 10.72
N LYS A 196 -4.45 7.11 11.63
CA LYS A 196 -5.77 7.76 11.50
C LYS A 196 -5.68 9.28 11.33
N ARG A 197 -4.83 9.95 12.10
CA ARG A 197 -4.65 11.41 12.01
C ARG A 197 -4.17 11.84 10.62
N ILE A 198 -3.15 11.17 10.08
CA ILE A 198 -2.64 11.44 8.74
C ILE A 198 -3.69 11.05 7.69
N GLY A 199 -4.37 9.93 7.90
CA GLY A 199 -5.44 9.41 7.04
C GLY A 199 -6.55 10.43 6.83
N THR A 200 -7.05 11.06 7.90
CA THR A 200 -8.08 12.11 7.80
C THR A 200 -7.65 13.28 6.91
N ILE A 201 -6.39 13.70 6.99
CA ILE A 201 -5.87 14.82 6.18
C ILE A 201 -5.82 14.41 4.70
N ARG A 202 -5.29 13.21 4.42
CA ARG A 202 -5.14 12.69 3.05
C ARG A 202 -6.49 12.38 2.41
N ASP A 203 -7.41 11.79 3.17
CA ASP A 203 -8.77 11.48 2.74
C ASP A 203 -9.55 12.73 2.36
N ARG A 204 -9.47 13.78 3.18
CA ARG A 204 -10.08 15.08 2.87
C ARG A 204 -9.56 15.64 1.54
N ALA A 205 -8.25 15.62 1.32
CA ALA A 205 -7.67 16.13 0.08
C ALA A 205 -8.18 15.38 -1.17
N MET A 206 -8.44 14.07 -1.06
CA MET A 206 -9.03 13.31 -2.16
C MET A 206 -10.50 13.65 -2.36
N HIS A 207 -11.29 13.76 -1.29
CA HIS A 207 -12.71 14.15 -1.40
C HIS A 207 -12.87 15.55 -1.99
N ASP A 208 -12.05 16.51 -1.54
CA ASP A 208 -12.03 17.87 -2.07
C ASP A 208 -11.69 17.86 -3.58
N PHE A 209 -10.70 17.05 -4.00
CA PHE A 209 -10.36 16.87 -5.41
C PHE A 209 -11.51 16.26 -6.23
N VAL A 210 -12.09 15.14 -5.77
CA VAL A 210 -13.15 14.44 -6.51
C VAL A 210 -14.41 15.29 -6.61
N ALA A 211 -14.80 15.97 -5.53
CA ALA A 211 -15.96 16.85 -5.53
C ALA A 211 -15.77 18.02 -6.51
N GLN A 212 -14.60 18.65 -6.50
CA GLN A 212 -14.28 19.71 -7.45
C GLN A 212 -14.24 19.19 -8.90
N PHE A 213 -13.62 18.04 -9.13
CA PHE A 213 -13.57 17.41 -10.46
C PHE A 213 -14.97 17.14 -11.01
N GLU A 214 -15.86 16.55 -10.20
CA GLU A 214 -17.22 16.24 -10.62
C GLU A 214 -18.04 17.51 -10.88
N ALA A 215 -17.86 18.56 -10.08
CA ALA A 215 -18.51 19.85 -10.29
C ALA A 215 -18.05 20.53 -11.58
N GLU A 216 -16.73 20.56 -11.86
CA GLU A 216 -16.17 21.09 -13.11
C GLU A 216 -16.66 20.28 -14.31
N TRP A 217 -16.69 18.95 -14.20
CA TRP A 217 -17.17 18.07 -15.26
C TRP A 217 -18.65 18.31 -15.60
N ALA A 218 -19.46 18.61 -14.58
CA ALA A 218 -20.88 18.90 -14.75
C ALA A 218 -21.17 20.37 -15.13
N GLY A 219 -20.17 21.26 -15.08
CA GLY A 219 -20.36 22.71 -15.25
C GLY A 219 -21.20 23.32 -14.14
N THR A 220 -21.01 22.86 -12.90
CA THR A 220 -21.75 23.32 -11.72
C THR A 220 -20.84 23.94 -10.66
N ASP A 221 -19.54 24.00 -10.87
CA ASP A 221 -18.54 24.55 -9.94
C ASP A 221 -18.70 26.05 -9.69
N TYR A 222 -19.33 26.78 -10.63
CA TYR A 222 -19.62 28.22 -10.55
C TYR A 222 -21.06 28.54 -10.14
N LEU A 223 -21.86 27.54 -9.77
CA LEU A 223 -23.23 27.75 -9.31
C LEU A 223 -23.23 28.02 -7.80
N ASP A 224 -23.75 29.20 -7.42
CA ASP A 224 -23.93 29.64 -6.03
C ASP A 224 -24.89 28.73 -5.23
#